data_AF-A0A2X1KF85-F1
#
_entry.id   AF-A0A2X1KF85-F1
#
_cell.length_a   1.000
_cell.length_b   1.000
_cell.length_c   1.000
_cell.angle_alpha   90.00
_cell.angle_beta   90.00
_cell.angle_gamma   90.00
#
_symmetry.space_group_name_H-M   'P 1'
#
loop_
_entity.id
_entity.type
_entity.pdbx_description
1 polymer ?
#
loop_
_entity_poly.entity_id
_entity_poly.type
_entity_poly.pdbx_seq_one_letter_code
_entity_poly.pdbx_strand_id
1 'polypeptide(L)'
;MKLFYKPGACSLASHITLRESGKDFTLVSVDLMKKRLENGDDYFAVNPKGQVPALLLDDGTLLTEGVAIMQYLADSVPDRQLLAPGKQYFPL
;
A
#
# COMPACT_ATOMS: atom_id res chain seq x y z
N MET A 1 -5.59 4.43 -7.75
CA MET A 1 -5.28 4.07 -6.34
C MET A 1 -4.76 5.26 -5.53
N LYS A 2 -4.91 5.24 -4.19
CA LYS A 2 -4.32 6.22 -3.27
C LYS A 2 -3.48 5.55 -2.17
N LEU A 3 -2.23 5.98 -1.99
CA LEU A 3 -1.37 5.53 -0.89
C LEU A 3 -1.35 6.56 0.23
N PHE A 4 -1.83 6.16 1.41
CA PHE A 4 -1.69 6.92 2.64
C PHE A 4 -0.32 6.66 3.26
N TYR A 5 0.48 7.70 3.44
CA TYR A 5 1.90 7.58 3.82
C TYR A 5 2.35 8.68 4.79
N LYS A 6 3.51 8.47 5.43
CA LYS A 6 4.25 9.52 6.14
C LYS A 6 5.70 9.54 5.62
N PRO A 7 6.28 10.73 5.32
CA PRO A 7 7.69 10.83 4.96
C PRO A 7 8.60 10.18 6.00
N GLY A 8 9.51 9.31 5.55
CA GLY A 8 10.45 8.57 6.40
C GLY A 8 9.88 7.37 7.17
N ALA A 9 8.58 7.07 7.04
CA ALA A 9 7.97 5.90 7.70
C ALA A 9 8.07 4.61 6.83
N CYS A 10 7.65 3.48 7.41
CA CYS A 10 7.61 2.18 6.74
C CYS A 10 6.78 2.17 5.43
N SER A 11 5.86 3.12 5.26
CA SER A 11 5.10 3.32 4.02
C SER A 11 5.98 3.59 2.79
N LEU A 12 7.26 3.96 2.98
CA LEU A 12 8.23 4.10 1.89
C LEU A 12 8.40 2.79 1.09
N ALA A 13 8.35 1.63 1.74
CA ALA A 13 8.50 0.35 1.05
C ALA A 13 7.36 0.13 0.03
N SER A 14 6.10 0.30 0.46
CA SER A 14 4.93 0.24 -0.43
C SER A 14 4.95 1.33 -1.51
N HIS A 15 5.48 2.51 -1.20
CA HIS A 15 5.67 3.59 -2.19
C HIS A 15 6.67 3.18 -3.29
N ILE A 16 7.81 2.58 -2.92
CA ILE A 16 8.78 2.06 -3.89
C ILE A 16 8.14 0.96 -4.74
N THR A 17 7.44 -0.01 -4.11
CA THR A 17 6.76 -1.09 -4.85
C THR A 17 5.74 -0.56 -5.86
N LEU A 18 4.97 0.48 -5.51
CA LEU A 18 4.05 1.12 -6.46
C LEU A 18 4.78 1.70 -7.67
N ARG A 19 5.88 2.43 -7.45
CA ARG A 19 6.69 2.97 -8.54
C ARG A 19 7.27 1.87 -9.42
N GLU A 20 7.84 0.83 -8.80
CA GLU A 20 8.42 -0.30 -9.52
C GLU A 20 7.36 -1.12 -10.26
N SER A 21 6.11 -1.13 -9.79
CA SER A 21 5.00 -1.78 -10.49
C SER A 21 4.57 -1.02 -11.76
N GLY A 22 4.97 0.25 -11.91
CA GLY A 22 4.58 1.10 -13.03
C GLY A 22 3.10 1.53 -13.00
N LYS A 23 2.39 1.31 -11.89
CA LYS A 23 1.00 1.72 -11.74
C LYS A 23 0.87 3.19 -11.39
N ASP A 24 -0.21 3.80 -11.85
CA ASP A 24 -0.60 5.14 -11.43
C ASP A 24 -1.15 5.13 -10.00
N PHE A 25 -0.73 6.10 -9.20
CA PHE A 25 -1.23 6.31 -7.84
C PHE A 25 -1.07 7.75 -7.40
N THR A 26 -1.89 8.15 -6.43
CA THR A 26 -1.74 9.43 -5.73
C THR A 26 -1.22 9.20 -4.31
N LEU A 27 -0.36 10.09 -3.84
CA LEU A 27 0.10 10.12 -2.45
C LEU A 27 -0.82 10.97 -1.61
N VAL A 28 -1.14 10.50 -0.41
CA VAL A 28 -1.89 11.26 0.60
C VAL A 28 -1.10 11.23 1.90
N SER A 29 -0.56 12.37 2.32
CA SER A 29 0.26 12.39 3.54
C SER A 29 -0.62 12.36 4.80
N VAL A 30 -0.11 11.70 5.84
CA VAL A 30 -0.80 11.51 7.11
C VAL A 30 0.06 12.07 8.26
N ASP A 31 -0.51 13.00 9.03
CA ASP A 31 0.00 13.35 10.34
C ASP A 31 -0.37 12.21 11.31
N LEU A 32 0.59 11.33 11.61
CA LEU A 32 0.39 10.19 12.50
C LEU A 32 0.22 10.57 13.97
N MET A 33 0.64 11.77 14.39
CA MET A 33 0.44 12.24 15.76
C MET A 33 -1.00 12.72 15.95
N LYS A 34 -1.52 13.49 14.99
CA LYS A 34 -2.90 14.02 15.03
C LYS A 34 -3.94 13.10 14.41
N LYS A 35 -3.51 12.09 13.65
CA LYS A 35 -4.36 11.20 12.84
C LYS A 35 -5.23 12.01 11.88
N ARG A 36 -4.57 12.86 11.09
CA ARG A 36 -5.21 13.75 10.13
C ARG A 36 -4.54 13.67 8.76
N LEU A 37 -5.34 13.85 7.72
CA LEU A 37 -4.88 14.05 6.35
C LEU A 37 -4.52 15.53 6.12
N GLU A 38 -3.85 15.84 5.01
CA GLU A 38 -3.47 17.22 4.66
C GLU A 38 -4.67 18.17 4.52
N ASN A 39 -5.82 17.65 4.09
CA ASN A 39 -7.06 18.42 4.00
C ASN A 39 -7.81 18.57 5.33
N GLY A 40 -7.28 18.01 6.43
CA GLY A 40 -7.90 18.07 7.76
C GLY A 40 -8.86 16.93 8.09
N ASP A 41 -9.12 16.00 7.16
CA ASP A 41 -10.01 14.86 7.40
C ASP A 41 -9.44 13.91 8.45
N ASP A 42 -10.33 13.19 9.14
CA ASP A 42 -9.98 12.20 10.16
C ASP A 42 -9.42 10.92 9.52
N TYR A 43 -8.16 10.61 9.79
CA TYR A 43 -7.53 9.41 9.24
C TYR A 43 -8.09 8.11 9.84
N PHE A 44 -8.67 8.14 11.04
CA PHE A 44 -9.32 6.95 11.61
C PHE A 44 -10.55 6.52 10.81
N ALA A 45 -11.23 7.45 10.14
CA ALA A 45 -12.34 7.13 9.24
C ALA A 45 -11.87 6.39 7.98
N VAL A 46 -10.60 6.56 7.60
CA VAL A 46 -9.98 5.80 6.51
C VAL A 46 -9.46 4.47 7.05
N ASN A 47 -8.47 4.49 7.94
CA ASN A 47 -7.88 3.30 8.53
C ASN A 47 -8.10 3.32 10.06
N PRO A 48 -9.03 2.51 10.61
CA PRO A 48 -9.29 2.44 12.05
C PRO A 48 -8.06 2.06 12.89
N LYS A 49 -7.05 1.40 12.31
CA LYS A 49 -5.77 1.10 12.99
C LYS A 49 -4.88 2.33 13.17
N GLY A 50 -5.16 3.43 12.45
CA GLY A 50 -4.42 4.69 12.53
C GLY A 50 -2.95 4.60 12.09
N GLN A 51 -2.59 3.58 11.30
CA GLN A 51 -1.23 3.30 10.86
C GLN A 51 -1.07 3.51 9.35
N VAL A 52 0.16 3.74 8.91
CA VAL A 52 0.56 3.71 7.50
C VAL A 52 1.53 2.53 7.28
N PRO A 53 1.62 1.95 6.08
CA PRO A 53 0.85 2.29 4.88
C PRO A 53 -0.61 1.81 4.94
N ALA A 54 -1.49 2.50 4.21
CA ALA A 54 -2.78 2.00 3.76
C ALA A 54 -2.94 2.33 2.27
N LEU A 55 -3.47 1.40 1.49
CA LEU A 55 -3.68 1.56 0.06
C LEU A 55 -5.18 1.44 -0.25
N LEU A 56 -5.77 2.52 -0.74
CA LEU A 56 -7.14 2.53 -1.23
C LEU A 56 -7.12 2.22 -2.73
N LEU A 57 -7.76 1.11 -3.10
CA LEU A 57 -7.92 0.65 -4.48
C LEU A 57 -9.04 1.43 -5.18
N ASP A 58 -9.11 1.35 -6.51
CA ASP A 58 -10.06 2.12 -7.31
C ASP A 58 -11.51 1.65 -7.16
N ASP A 59 -11.72 0.41 -6.71
CA ASP A 59 -13.02 -0.16 -6.34
C ASP A 59 -13.48 0.23 -4.92
N GLY A 60 -12.66 1.00 -4.19
CA GLY A 60 -12.93 1.40 -2.81
C GLY A 60 -12.42 0.42 -1.75
N THR A 61 -11.82 -0.70 -2.13
CA THR A 61 -11.21 -1.64 -1.18
C THR A 61 -10.00 -1.00 -0.49
N LEU A 62 -9.93 -1.09 0.84
CA LEU A 62 -8.78 -0.62 1.62
C LEU A 62 -7.88 -1.78 2.05
N LEU A 63 -6.65 -1.80 1.56
CA LEU A 63 -5.61 -2.69 2.02
C LEU A 63 -4.77 -2.01 3.11
N THR A 64 -4.46 -2.76 4.15
CA THR A 64 -3.57 -2.36 5.25
C THR A 64 -2.51 -3.45 5.46
N GLU A 65 -1.48 -3.15 6.26
CA GLU A 65 -0.26 -3.96 6.40
C GLU A 65 0.66 -3.91 5.17
N GLY A 66 1.88 -3.39 5.36
CA GLY A 66 2.81 -3.18 4.25
C GLY A 66 3.14 -4.44 3.45
N VAL A 67 3.28 -5.59 4.14
CA VAL A 67 3.57 -6.88 3.50
C VAL A 67 2.43 -7.33 2.57
N ALA A 68 1.18 -7.18 2.99
CA ALA A 68 0.02 -7.54 2.17
C ALA A 68 -0.13 -6.60 0.96
N ILE A 69 0.07 -5.29 1.18
CA ILE A 69 0.05 -4.29 0.11
C ILE A 69 1.13 -4.59 -0.94
N MET A 70 2.36 -4.86 -0.53
CA MET A 70 3.46 -5.13 -1.46
C MET A 70 3.25 -6.42 -2.25
N GLN A 71 2.74 -7.48 -1.62
CA GLN A 71 2.42 -8.73 -2.33
C GLN A 71 1.29 -8.52 -3.34
N TYR A 72 0.20 -7.85 -2.95
CA TYR A 72 -0.90 -7.51 -3.86
C TYR A 72 -0.40 -6.76 -5.10
N LEU A 73 0.47 -5.76 -4.90
CA LEU A 73 1.04 -4.99 -5.99
C LEU A 73 1.94 -5.84 -6.87
N ALA A 74 2.81 -6.67 -6.29
CA ALA A 74 3.73 -7.52 -7.03
C ALA A 74 3.01 -8.57 -7.88
N ASP A 75 1.99 -9.25 -7.32
CA ASP A 75 1.19 -10.25 -8.01
C ASP A 75 0.42 -9.67 -9.22
N SER A 76 0.10 -8.38 -9.18
CA SER A 76 -0.63 -7.72 -10.26
C SER A 76 0.24 -7.34 -11.48
N VAL A 77 1.56 -7.54 -11.40
CA VAL A 77 2.53 -7.24 -12.47
C VAL A 77 3.63 -8.32 -12.57
N PRO A 78 3.28 -9.58 -12.89
CA PRO A 78 4.23 -10.70 -12.88
C PRO A 78 5.46 -10.47 -13.76
N ASP A 79 5.30 -9.76 -14.88
CA ASP A 79 6.40 -9.43 -15.81
C ASP A 79 7.48 -8.52 -15.18
N ARG A 80 7.17 -7.82 -14.08
CA ARG A 80 8.11 -6.96 -13.35
C ARG A 80 8.96 -7.74 -12.33
N GLN A 81 8.68 -9.03 -12.12
CA GLN A 81 9.47 -9.93 -11.25
C GLN A 81 9.67 -9.38 -9.81
N LEU A 82 8.69 -8.63 -9.31
CA LEU A 82 8.72 -8.08 -7.94
C LEU A 82 8.46 -9.16 -6.88
N LEU A 83 7.85 -10.27 -7.28
CA LEU A 83 7.64 -11.47 -6.48
C LEU A 83 7.80 -12.70 -7.35
N ALA A 84 8.48 -13.72 -6.84
CA ALA A 84 8.62 -14.99 -7.54
C ALA A 84 7.27 -15.74 -7.54
N PRO A 85 6.97 -16.54 -8.58
CA PRO A 85 5.80 -17.40 -8.58
C PRO A 85 5.78 -18.32 -7.35
N GLY A 86 4.59 -18.56 -6.80
CA GLY A 86 4.42 -19.55 -5.74
C GLY A 86 4.96 -20.91 -6.19
N LYS A 87 5.69 -21.61 -5.31
CA LYS A 87 6.16 -22.97 -5.61
C LYS A 87 4.94 -23.89 -5.75
N GLN A 88 4.69 -24.40 -6.95
CA GLN A 88 3.84 -25.57 -7.11
C GLN A 88 4.57 -26.76 -6.49
N TYR A 89 4.13 -27.18 -5.31
CA TYR A 89 4.47 -28.51 -4.80
C TYR A 89 3.73 -29.52 -5.68
N PHE A 90 4.43 -30.16 -6.60
CA PHE A 90 3.94 -31.40 -7.20
C PHE A 90 4.03 -32.48 -6.12
N PRO A 91 2.90 -33.05 -5.63
CA PRO A 91 2.99 -34.22 -4.79
C PRO A 91 3.56 -35.37 -5.64
N LEU A 92 4.63 -35.98 -5.14
CA LEU A 92 5.15 -37.26 -5.65
C LEU A 92 4.17 -38.38 -5.34
#